data_AF-Q06B38-F1
#
_entry.id   AF-Q06B38-F1
#
_cell.length_a   1.000
_cell.length_b   1.000
_cell.length_c   1.000
_cell.angle_alpha   90.00
_cell.angle_beta   90.00
_cell.angle_gamma   90.00
#
_symmetry.space_group_name_H-M   'P 1'
#
loop_
_entity.id
_entity.type
_entity.pdbx_description
1 polymer ?
#
loop_
_entity_poly.entity_id
_entity_poly.type
_entity_poly.pdbx_seq_one_letter_code
_entity_poly.pdbx_strand_id
1 'polypeptide(L)'
;MTSPHASRSVTRAALFTAFLMGLLSCLLGAIVGTTSAAYADESTTADDQSVPVYRLYNHVSSEHLFTVSEGEKQTLEAHPDWRLEGVAFMAPTSGDPVMRLRNIYTGEHFYSKSTAEINNLKNNHWMVENNGDPLFYSAASATTYPVWRLYNAGLGALGRCSHHFTADSNEYSTLAGNPHSGWTGEDVAFYGVGAGYSVSPATPYEAHGALAVANGTLVDQNDQPFQLRGMSTHGLSFNEEGVPFKDYVSYETFRTLRDDWGANCVRLAMYTENYMGYCSGGNQEELKNIIRRGVQAASDLGMYVIVDWHILENGNPTAVEWQASDFFSQMSNEFRNRDNVLYEICNEPNAGTDWWTIKGYAERIIPVIRANDPNAIVIVGTPTWSQDIDQAAANPLQGSSGQNILYALHFYADTHKQWLRDRLNTVLDAGLPVFISEFGTCDSSGNGGYNPWEAQQWIDLANRRNVSWMNWSLCLKNETASAIQPWCKKLSDWETWELTESGNWVRNQMRAAAGLD
;
A
#
# COMPACT_ATOMS: atom_id res chain seq x y z
N MET A 1 61.83 43.01 21.99
CA MET A 1 61.22 42.43 23.20
C MET A 1 59.70 42.51 23.05
N THR A 2 59.08 41.34 22.86
CA THR A 2 57.71 40.90 23.22
C THR A 2 56.47 41.84 23.18
N SER A 3 55.58 41.54 22.20
CA SER A 3 54.08 41.49 22.16
C SER A 3 53.23 42.77 22.40
N PRO A 4 51.92 42.87 21.96
CA PRO A 4 51.01 41.81 21.47
C PRO A 4 50.03 42.13 20.27
N HIS A 5 49.31 41.06 19.87
CA HIS A 5 47.94 40.94 19.28
C HIS A 5 47.56 41.17 17.79
N ALA A 6 46.95 40.08 17.26
CA ALA A 6 45.76 39.95 16.40
C ALA A 6 45.83 40.09 14.86
N SER A 7 45.50 38.99 14.16
CA SER A 7 44.38 38.89 13.17
C SER A 7 44.64 37.88 12.01
N ARG A 8 43.75 36.88 11.95
CA ARG A 8 43.09 36.22 10.79
C ARG A 8 43.87 35.53 9.64
N SER A 9 43.63 34.21 9.57
CA SER A 9 43.27 33.34 8.43
C SER A 9 44.15 33.24 7.17
N VAL A 10 44.96 32.16 7.16
CA VAL A 10 45.03 31.04 6.19
C VAL A 10 44.92 31.39 4.69
N THR A 11 46.01 31.60 3.92
CA THR A 11 46.88 30.64 3.17
C THR A 11 46.17 29.70 2.17
N ARG A 12 46.34 29.90 0.85
CA ARG A 12 47.38 29.35 -0.08
C ARG A 12 46.92 28.02 -0.72
N ALA A 13 47.30 27.63 -1.93
CA ALA A 13 48.06 28.22 -3.03
C ALA A 13 48.08 27.23 -4.21
N ALA A 14 48.39 27.79 -5.40
CA ALA A 14 49.28 27.25 -6.45
C ALA A 14 48.83 26.01 -7.27
N LEU A 15 49.07 25.83 -8.58
CA LEU A 15 49.80 26.44 -9.73
C LEU A 15 50.53 25.27 -10.47
N PHE A 16 50.82 25.44 -11.78
CA PHE A 16 51.69 24.65 -12.72
C PHE A 16 50.96 23.70 -13.72
N THR A 17 50.80 24.04 -15.02
CA THR A 17 51.67 23.87 -16.26
C THR A 17 51.87 22.41 -16.73
N ALA A 18 52.01 21.99 -18.01
CA ALA A 18 52.06 22.57 -19.37
C ALA A 18 52.00 21.43 -20.46
N PHE A 19 51.55 21.78 -21.69
CA PHE A 19 51.86 21.31 -23.06
C PHE A 19 52.53 19.94 -23.38
N LEU A 20 51.96 19.16 -24.33
CA LEU A 20 52.60 18.79 -25.64
C LEU A 20 51.63 18.09 -26.64
N MET A 21 51.92 18.27 -27.93
CA MET A 21 51.21 17.88 -29.17
C MET A 21 51.24 16.38 -29.53
N GLY A 22 50.28 15.95 -30.37
CA GLY A 22 50.36 14.73 -31.19
C GLY A 22 49.16 14.53 -32.13
N LEU A 23 49.24 15.05 -33.35
CA LEU A 23 48.32 14.78 -34.47
C LEU A 23 48.55 13.37 -35.04
N LEU A 24 47.49 12.58 -35.25
CA LEU A 24 47.24 11.93 -36.56
C LEU A 24 45.80 11.37 -36.68
N SER A 25 45.23 11.68 -37.83
CA SER A 25 43.92 11.38 -38.41
C SER A 25 43.59 9.90 -38.63
N CYS A 26 42.29 9.54 -38.59
CA CYS A 26 41.57 8.94 -39.74
C CYS A 26 40.06 8.72 -39.47
N LEU A 27 39.25 9.47 -40.23
CA LEU A 27 37.95 9.20 -40.86
C LEU A 27 36.77 8.45 -40.17
N LEU A 28 35.64 9.18 -40.19
CA LEU A 28 34.26 8.79 -40.53
C LEU A 28 33.51 7.72 -39.71
N GLY A 29 32.51 8.19 -38.96
CA GLY A 29 31.31 7.43 -38.55
C GLY A 29 30.30 8.44 -37.96
N ALA A 30 29.31 8.90 -38.72
CA ALA A 30 27.97 8.32 -38.80
C ALA A 30 27.21 8.39 -37.46
N ILE A 31 26.26 9.33 -37.41
CA ILE A 31 24.93 9.27 -36.76
C ILE A 31 24.87 8.39 -35.49
N VAL A 32 24.90 9.02 -34.32
CA VAL A 32 24.48 8.36 -33.07
C VAL A 32 23.02 8.70 -32.82
N GLY A 33 22.14 7.80 -33.27
CA GLY A 33 20.90 7.54 -32.55
C GLY A 33 21.28 6.91 -31.22
N THR A 34 20.76 7.44 -30.12
CA THR A 34 20.92 6.88 -28.79
C THR A 34 20.14 5.58 -28.72
N THR A 35 20.82 4.46 -28.99
CA THR A 35 20.33 3.13 -28.64
C THR A 35 20.33 3.01 -27.13
N SER A 36 19.15 2.69 -26.59
CA SER A 36 18.92 2.21 -25.24
C SER A 36 19.99 1.19 -24.88
N ALA A 37 20.78 1.48 -23.85
CA ALA A 37 21.66 0.50 -23.24
C ALA A 37 20.76 -0.55 -22.60
N ALA A 38 20.69 -1.72 -23.24
CA ALA A 38 20.19 -2.93 -22.63
C ALA A 38 20.96 -3.14 -21.32
N TYR A 39 20.22 -3.16 -20.21
CA TYR A 39 20.72 -3.69 -18.95
C TYR A 39 21.12 -5.14 -19.22
N ALA A 40 22.41 -5.41 -19.08
CA ALA A 40 22.94 -6.75 -19.14
C ALA A 40 22.36 -7.55 -17.97
N ASP A 41 21.65 -8.60 -18.35
CA ASP A 41 21.28 -9.77 -17.57
C ASP A 41 22.45 -10.22 -16.67
N GLU A 42 22.34 -9.95 -15.36
CA GLU A 42 23.04 -10.78 -14.38
C GLU A 42 22.27 -12.10 -14.28
N SER A 43 22.61 -13.00 -15.20
CA SER A 43 22.40 -14.43 -15.03
C SER A 43 23.03 -14.83 -13.69
N THR A 44 22.19 -14.93 -12.67
CA THR A 44 22.48 -15.74 -11.50
C THR A 44 22.75 -17.15 -12.02
N THR A 45 23.93 -17.68 -11.74
CA THR A 45 24.20 -19.09 -11.95
C THR A 45 23.16 -19.86 -11.12
N ALA A 46 22.17 -20.45 -11.78
CA ALA A 46 21.23 -21.35 -11.13
C ALA A 46 22.04 -22.37 -10.34
N ASP A 47 21.82 -22.41 -9.03
CA ASP A 47 22.39 -23.44 -8.16
C ASP A 47 21.84 -24.79 -8.65
N ASP A 48 22.66 -25.53 -9.41
CA ASP A 48 22.30 -26.78 -10.11
C ASP A 48 21.93 -27.94 -9.15
N GLN A 49 21.77 -27.65 -7.87
CA GLN A 49 21.46 -28.57 -6.78
C GLN A 49 20.11 -28.29 -6.11
N SER A 50 19.39 -27.24 -6.51
CA SER A 50 18.06 -26.92 -5.96
C SER A 50 17.06 -26.45 -7.01
N VAL A 51 15.77 -26.62 -6.71
CA VAL A 51 14.63 -26.18 -7.53
C VAL A 51 13.62 -25.40 -6.68
N PRO A 52 13.00 -24.35 -7.22
CA PRO A 52 11.96 -23.62 -6.50
C PRO A 52 10.69 -24.45 -6.37
N VAL A 53 10.11 -24.47 -5.17
CA VAL A 53 8.75 -24.98 -4.94
C VAL A 53 7.80 -23.79 -4.87
N TYR A 54 7.03 -23.58 -5.93
CA TYR A 54 6.01 -22.54 -6.00
C TYR A 54 4.81 -22.90 -5.13
N ARG A 55 4.27 -21.93 -4.39
CA ARG A 55 3.03 -22.03 -3.63
C ARG A 55 1.96 -21.15 -4.24
N LEU A 56 0.83 -21.75 -4.57
CA LEU A 56 -0.33 -21.05 -5.11
C LEU A 56 -1.53 -21.23 -4.19
N TYR A 57 -2.30 -20.17 -4.00
CA TYR A 57 -3.51 -20.14 -3.20
C TYR A 57 -4.76 -19.99 -4.09
N ASN A 58 -5.74 -20.86 -3.88
CA ASN A 58 -7.06 -20.73 -4.49
C ASN A 58 -8.01 -20.04 -3.52
N HIS A 59 -8.44 -18.81 -3.84
CA HIS A 59 -9.26 -18.01 -2.94
C HIS A 59 -10.73 -18.44 -2.88
N VAL A 60 -11.19 -19.31 -3.79
CA VAL A 60 -12.56 -19.86 -3.80
C VAL A 60 -12.63 -21.12 -2.94
N SER A 61 -11.69 -22.06 -3.11
CA SER A 61 -11.64 -23.31 -2.34
C SER A 61 -10.85 -23.20 -1.04
N SER A 62 -10.11 -22.10 -0.83
CA SER A 62 -9.13 -21.93 0.25
C SER A 62 -7.98 -22.95 0.22
N GLU A 63 -7.70 -23.53 -0.95
CA GLU A 63 -6.66 -24.55 -1.13
C GLU A 63 -5.29 -23.94 -1.40
N HIS A 64 -4.23 -24.59 -0.89
CA HIS A 64 -2.86 -24.34 -1.30
C HIS A 64 -2.32 -25.48 -2.16
N LEU A 65 -1.63 -25.14 -3.24
CA LEU A 65 -0.98 -26.10 -4.13
C LEU A 65 0.51 -25.78 -4.23
N PHE A 66 1.35 -26.82 -4.08
CA PHE A 66 2.77 -26.77 -4.33
C PHE A 66 3.11 -27.39 -5.68
N THR A 67 3.99 -26.74 -6.41
CA THR A 67 4.51 -27.26 -7.68
C THR A 67 5.94 -26.82 -7.95
N VAL A 68 6.70 -27.68 -8.63
CA VAL A 68 8.00 -27.32 -9.24
C VAL A 68 7.87 -27.09 -10.74
N SER A 69 6.66 -27.29 -11.31
CA SER A 69 6.40 -27.16 -12.73
C SER A 69 6.05 -25.71 -13.07
N GLU A 70 6.94 -25.06 -13.81
CA GLU A 70 6.71 -23.71 -14.34
C GLU A 70 5.43 -23.64 -15.20
N GLY A 71 5.13 -24.70 -15.97
CA GLY A 71 3.91 -24.75 -16.78
C GLY A 71 2.62 -24.91 -15.98
N GLU A 72 2.64 -25.68 -14.88
CA GLU A 72 1.49 -25.80 -13.97
C GLU A 72 1.24 -24.46 -13.27
N LYS A 73 2.31 -23.83 -12.77
CA LYS A 73 2.27 -22.50 -12.17
C LYS A 73 1.61 -21.48 -13.10
N GLN A 74 2.11 -21.34 -14.34
CA GLN A 74 1.56 -20.40 -15.32
C GLN A 74 0.10 -20.69 -15.69
N THR A 75 -0.28 -21.96 -15.78
CA THR A 75 -1.67 -22.37 -16.06
C THR A 75 -2.60 -21.95 -14.93
N LEU A 76 -2.17 -22.14 -13.68
CA LEU A 76 -2.94 -21.75 -12.51
C LEU A 76 -2.99 -20.23 -12.37
N GLU A 77 -1.88 -19.51 -12.55
CA GLU A 77 -1.87 -18.04 -12.52
C GLU A 77 -2.80 -17.40 -13.57
N ALA A 78 -2.95 -18.03 -14.73
CA ALA A 78 -3.90 -17.58 -15.75
C ALA A 78 -5.38 -17.82 -15.37
N HIS A 79 -5.64 -18.61 -14.32
CA HIS A 79 -6.98 -18.91 -13.84
C HIS A 79 -7.40 -17.88 -12.76
N PRO A 80 -8.60 -17.27 -12.85
CA PRO A 80 -9.02 -16.19 -11.95
C PRO A 80 -9.09 -16.60 -10.47
N ASP A 81 -9.26 -17.88 -10.17
CA ASP A 81 -9.37 -18.40 -8.80
C ASP A 81 -8.03 -18.55 -8.07
N TRP A 82 -6.92 -18.66 -8.81
CA TRP A 82 -5.61 -18.99 -8.24
C TRP A 82 -4.68 -17.77 -8.20
N ARG A 83 -3.86 -17.69 -7.16
CA ARG A 83 -2.86 -16.64 -6.96
C ARG A 83 -1.53 -17.28 -6.63
N LEU A 84 -0.47 -16.87 -7.31
CA LEU A 84 0.89 -17.24 -6.93
C LEU A 84 1.30 -16.42 -5.71
N GLU A 85 1.61 -17.09 -4.61
CA GLU A 85 2.10 -16.45 -3.39
C GLU A 85 3.63 -16.29 -3.41
N GLY A 86 4.33 -17.13 -4.19
CA GLY A 86 5.77 -17.08 -4.33
C GLY A 86 6.42 -18.45 -4.47
N VAL A 87 7.73 -18.49 -4.27
CA VAL A 87 8.49 -19.70 -3.97
C VAL A 87 8.41 -19.90 -2.45
N ALA A 88 7.82 -21.00 -1.99
CA ALA A 88 7.69 -21.29 -0.55
C ALA A 88 9.04 -21.70 0.08
N PHE A 89 9.84 -22.46 -0.65
CA PHE A 89 11.19 -22.89 -0.28
C PHE A 89 11.94 -23.42 -1.50
N MET A 90 13.27 -23.51 -1.39
CA MET A 90 14.11 -24.22 -2.35
C MET A 90 14.20 -25.70 -1.94
N ALA A 91 13.77 -26.61 -2.81
CA ALA A 91 13.92 -28.05 -2.62
C ALA A 91 15.23 -28.55 -3.26
N PRO A 92 15.94 -29.52 -2.68
CA PRO A 92 17.07 -30.15 -3.35
C PRO A 92 16.62 -30.95 -4.58
N THR A 93 17.53 -31.12 -5.55
CA THR A 93 17.29 -31.98 -6.74
C THR A 93 17.38 -33.48 -6.44
N SER A 94 17.81 -33.88 -5.25
CA SER A 94 17.86 -35.27 -4.78
C SER A 94 17.65 -35.37 -3.27
N GLY A 95 17.28 -36.55 -2.76
CA GLY A 95 17.02 -36.78 -1.34
C GLY A 95 15.86 -37.73 -1.09
N ASP A 96 15.14 -37.52 0.00
CA ASP A 96 13.93 -38.30 0.31
C ASP A 96 12.78 -37.85 -0.62
N PRO A 97 12.14 -38.75 -1.37
CA PRO A 97 11.08 -38.36 -2.30
C PRO A 97 9.85 -37.85 -1.57
N VAL A 98 9.31 -36.71 -1.99
CA VAL A 98 8.02 -36.19 -1.51
C VAL A 98 6.98 -36.35 -2.62
N MET A 99 5.95 -37.12 -2.32
CA MET A 99 4.86 -37.42 -3.25
C MET A 99 3.70 -36.44 -3.03
N ARG A 100 3.10 -35.94 -4.12
CA ARG A 100 1.82 -35.22 -4.08
C ARG A 100 0.68 -36.21 -4.30
N LEU A 101 -0.34 -36.15 -3.46
CA LEU A 101 -1.57 -36.91 -3.59
C LEU A 101 -2.75 -35.96 -3.71
N ARG A 102 -3.76 -36.33 -4.50
CA ARG A 102 -5.02 -35.62 -4.59
C ARG A 102 -6.18 -36.50 -4.15
N ASN A 103 -7.05 -35.98 -3.30
CA ASN A 103 -8.29 -36.67 -2.96
C ASN A 103 -9.28 -36.56 -4.13
N ILE A 104 -9.82 -37.69 -4.60
CA ILE A 104 -10.69 -37.70 -5.79
C ILE A 104 -12.08 -37.10 -5.56
N TYR A 105 -12.49 -36.93 -4.30
CA TYR A 105 -13.80 -36.39 -3.95
C TYR A 105 -13.70 -34.92 -3.53
N THR A 106 -12.70 -34.58 -2.72
CA THR A 106 -12.56 -33.21 -2.19
C THR A 106 -11.70 -32.32 -3.08
N GLY A 107 -10.85 -32.90 -3.93
CA GLY A 107 -9.87 -32.15 -4.73
C GLY A 107 -8.61 -31.74 -3.97
N GLU A 108 -8.58 -31.93 -2.64
CA GLU A 108 -7.49 -31.50 -1.76
C GLU A 108 -6.18 -32.19 -2.09
N HIS A 109 -5.08 -31.45 -1.94
CA HIS A 109 -3.73 -31.97 -2.08
C HIS A 109 -3.07 -32.29 -0.73
N PHE A 110 -2.24 -33.33 -0.73
CA PHE A 110 -1.45 -33.77 0.43
C PHE A 110 -0.03 -34.16 -0.01
N TYR A 111 0.95 -33.89 0.85
CA TYR A 111 2.37 -34.10 0.56
C TYR A 111 3.02 -34.97 1.63
N SER A 112 3.72 -36.03 1.20
CA SER A 112 4.36 -36.95 2.14
C SER A 112 5.61 -37.63 1.59
N LYS A 113 6.57 -37.84 2.48
CA LYS A 113 7.73 -38.73 2.30
C LYS A 113 7.52 -40.15 2.86
N SER A 114 6.41 -40.39 3.57
CA SER A 114 6.15 -41.66 4.26
C SER A 114 5.40 -42.63 3.36
N THR A 115 6.07 -43.69 2.92
CA THR A 115 5.45 -44.77 2.14
C THR A 115 4.25 -45.39 2.87
N ALA A 116 4.29 -45.48 4.20
CA ALA A 116 3.17 -46.01 4.99
C ALA A 116 1.96 -45.08 4.97
N GLU A 117 2.17 -43.76 5.10
CA GLU A 117 1.10 -42.75 5.02
C GLU A 117 0.49 -42.72 3.63
N ILE A 118 1.33 -42.72 2.58
CA ILE A 118 0.89 -42.78 1.18
C ILE A 118 0.03 -44.02 0.92
N ASN A 119 0.46 -45.19 1.39
CA ASN A 119 -0.31 -46.43 1.20
C ASN A 119 -1.63 -46.42 1.97
N ASN A 120 -1.68 -45.78 3.15
CA ASN A 120 -2.91 -45.59 3.90
C ASN A 120 -3.87 -44.65 3.14
N LEU A 121 -3.37 -43.52 2.64
CA LEU A 121 -4.16 -42.54 1.89
C LEU A 121 -4.73 -43.14 0.58
N LYS A 122 -3.96 -43.97 -0.12
CA LYS A 122 -4.45 -44.71 -1.31
C LYS A 122 -5.67 -45.58 -1.03
N ASN A 123 -5.75 -46.15 0.18
CA ASN A 123 -6.93 -46.93 0.61
C ASN A 123 -8.13 -46.05 1.00
N ASN A 124 -7.94 -44.73 1.08
CA ASN A 124 -8.93 -43.74 1.50
C ASN A 124 -9.21 -42.69 0.41
N HIS A 125 -9.23 -43.12 -0.86
CA HIS A 125 -9.62 -42.30 -2.02
C HIS A 125 -8.64 -41.18 -2.42
N TRP A 126 -7.37 -41.30 -2.02
CA TRP A 126 -6.32 -40.44 -2.52
C TRP A 126 -5.58 -41.09 -3.69
N MET A 127 -5.35 -40.32 -4.74
CA MET A 127 -4.55 -40.73 -5.89
C MET A 127 -3.20 -40.04 -5.84
N VAL A 128 -2.13 -40.80 -6.09
CA VAL A 128 -0.79 -40.20 -6.28
C VAL A 128 -0.78 -39.50 -7.63
N GLU A 129 -0.34 -38.25 -7.64
CA GLU A 129 -0.23 -37.43 -8.85
C GLU A 129 1.15 -37.57 -9.49
N ASN A 130 1.43 -36.72 -10.48
CA ASN A 130 2.72 -36.65 -11.18
C ASN A 130 3.18 -38.01 -11.74
N ASN A 131 2.23 -38.79 -12.26
CA ASN A 131 2.45 -40.15 -12.80
C ASN A 131 3.15 -41.13 -11.84
N GLY A 132 3.11 -40.87 -10.53
CA GLY A 132 3.79 -41.70 -9.53
C GLY A 132 5.25 -41.31 -9.28
N ASP A 133 5.75 -40.25 -9.92
CA ASP A 133 7.08 -39.68 -9.66
C ASP A 133 7.03 -38.65 -8.52
N PRO A 134 8.12 -38.47 -7.76
CA PRO A 134 8.20 -37.43 -6.73
C PRO A 134 7.92 -36.05 -7.31
N LEU A 135 7.16 -35.22 -6.58
CA LEU A 135 6.98 -33.83 -6.98
C LEU A 135 8.27 -33.03 -6.74
N PHE A 136 8.92 -33.28 -5.60
CA PHE A 136 10.23 -32.74 -5.24
C PHE A 136 10.90 -33.67 -4.21
N TYR A 137 12.12 -33.33 -3.80
CA TYR A 137 12.86 -34.08 -2.78
C TYR A 137 13.01 -33.27 -1.49
N SER A 138 13.07 -33.96 -0.36
CA SER A 138 13.41 -33.40 0.95
C SER A 138 14.88 -33.60 1.26
N ALA A 139 15.50 -32.60 1.88
CA ALA A 139 16.82 -32.74 2.48
C ALA A 139 16.81 -33.75 3.64
N ALA A 140 17.98 -34.37 3.88
CA ALA A 140 18.13 -35.47 4.83
C ALA A 140 18.36 -35.04 6.29
N SER A 141 18.66 -33.76 6.56
CA SER A 141 19.03 -33.27 7.90
C SER A 141 17.94 -32.43 8.54
N ALA A 142 17.72 -32.58 9.84
CA ALA A 142 16.85 -31.70 10.61
C ALA A 142 17.44 -30.28 10.84
N THR A 143 18.71 -30.07 10.46
CA THR A 143 19.37 -28.76 10.54
C THR A 143 19.19 -27.91 9.28
N THR A 144 18.45 -28.38 8.28
CA THR A 144 18.12 -27.61 7.07
C THR A 144 16.78 -26.89 7.23
N TYR A 145 16.30 -26.22 6.17
CA TYR A 145 15.13 -25.35 6.20
C TYR A 145 13.82 -26.14 6.42
N PRO A 146 13.16 -26.07 7.58
CA PRO A 146 12.02 -26.92 7.89
C PRO A 146 10.74 -26.47 7.17
N VAL A 147 9.91 -27.44 6.75
CA VAL A 147 8.53 -27.20 6.31
C VAL A 147 7.59 -27.92 7.27
N TRP A 148 6.85 -27.15 8.04
CA TRP A 148 5.90 -27.65 9.04
C TRP A 148 4.58 -28.02 8.42
N ARG A 149 3.91 -28.99 9.04
CA ARG A 149 2.55 -29.41 8.70
C ARG A 149 1.62 -29.00 9.83
N LEU A 150 0.43 -28.52 9.48
CA LEU A 150 -0.67 -28.31 10.40
C LEU A 150 -1.89 -29.09 9.92
N TYR A 151 -2.72 -29.49 10.87
CA TYR A 151 -3.95 -30.21 10.63
C TYR A 151 -5.14 -29.44 11.19
N ASN A 152 -6.21 -29.32 10.41
CA ASN A 152 -7.48 -28.78 10.87
C ASN A 152 -8.59 -29.81 10.67
N ALA A 153 -9.25 -30.22 11.75
CA ALA A 153 -10.28 -31.26 11.70
C ALA A 153 -11.62 -30.80 11.08
N GLY A 154 -11.82 -29.50 10.82
CA GLY A 154 -13.11 -28.92 10.43
C GLY A 154 -13.13 -27.98 9.23
N LEU A 155 -12.04 -27.84 8.46
CA LEU A 155 -11.92 -26.87 7.34
C LEU A 155 -11.82 -27.47 5.93
N GLY A 156 -11.72 -28.78 5.77
CA GLY A 156 -11.63 -29.43 4.47
C GLY A 156 -12.95 -29.37 3.67
N ALA A 157 -12.86 -29.51 2.35
CA ALA A 157 -14.04 -29.44 1.48
C ALA A 157 -15.12 -30.44 1.95
N LEU A 158 -16.37 -29.97 2.04
CA LEU A 158 -17.52 -30.69 2.62
C LEU A 158 -17.49 -30.89 4.16
N GLY A 159 -16.74 -30.07 4.90
CA GLY A 159 -16.69 -30.14 6.38
C GLY A 159 -15.83 -31.28 6.90
N ARG A 160 -14.75 -31.60 6.18
CA ARG A 160 -13.79 -32.66 6.53
C ARG A 160 -12.49 -32.04 7.02
N CYS A 161 -11.46 -32.84 7.23
CA CYS A 161 -10.18 -32.33 7.71
C CYS A 161 -9.29 -31.81 6.56
N SER A 162 -8.44 -30.82 6.84
CA SER A 162 -7.50 -30.22 5.90
C SER A 162 -6.09 -30.17 6.49
N HIS A 163 -5.08 -30.12 5.61
CA HIS A 163 -3.68 -29.93 6.00
C HIS A 163 -3.12 -28.64 5.39
N HIS A 164 -2.31 -27.93 6.17
CA HIS A 164 -1.53 -26.79 5.72
C HIS A 164 -0.05 -27.12 5.82
N PHE A 165 0.72 -26.66 4.85
CA PHE A 165 2.17 -26.81 4.84
C PHE A 165 2.80 -25.43 4.74
N THR A 166 3.72 -25.12 5.63
CA THR A 166 4.39 -23.82 5.63
C THR A 166 5.84 -23.93 6.04
N ALA A 167 6.68 -23.14 5.37
CA ALA A 167 8.06 -22.93 5.77
C ALA A 167 8.25 -21.59 6.50
N ASP A 168 7.16 -20.84 6.72
CA ASP A 168 7.15 -19.64 7.55
C ASP A 168 6.88 -20.00 9.01
N SER A 169 7.88 -19.76 9.85
CA SER A 169 7.79 -20.00 11.29
C SER A 169 6.74 -19.13 11.99
N ASN A 170 6.46 -17.93 11.47
CA ASN A 170 5.44 -17.03 12.01
C ASN A 170 4.04 -17.53 11.65
N GLU A 171 3.80 -17.93 10.40
CA GLU A 171 2.56 -18.58 9.98
C GLU A 171 2.29 -19.84 10.83
N TYR A 172 3.28 -20.73 10.96
CA TYR A 172 3.15 -21.93 11.78
C TYR A 172 2.81 -21.63 13.24
N SER A 173 3.58 -20.75 13.89
CA SER A 173 3.38 -20.43 15.31
C SER A 173 2.08 -19.67 15.57
N THR A 174 1.63 -18.82 14.65
CA THR A 174 0.34 -18.13 14.73
C THR A 174 -0.82 -19.12 14.64
N LEU A 175 -0.78 -20.04 13.68
CA LEU A 175 -1.85 -21.02 13.47
C LEU A 175 -1.86 -22.06 14.59
N ALA A 176 -0.71 -22.65 14.94
CA ALA A 176 -0.63 -23.68 15.98
C ALA A 176 -0.78 -23.14 17.41
N GLY A 177 -0.38 -21.88 17.65
CA GLY A 177 -0.40 -21.26 18.97
C GLY A 177 -1.73 -20.61 19.35
N ASN A 178 -2.61 -20.33 18.37
CA ASN A 178 -3.91 -19.72 18.61
C ASN A 178 -5.00 -20.81 18.79
N PRO A 179 -5.58 -20.99 20.00
CA PRO A 179 -6.61 -22.02 20.24
C PRO A 179 -7.92 -21.77 19.46
N HIS A 180 -8.10 -20.58 18.89
CA HIS A 180 -9.26 -20.23 18.07
C HIS A 180 -9.04 -20.42 16.56
N SER A 181 -7.82 -20.78 16.13
CA SER A 181 -7.52 -20.98 14.70
C SER A 181 -8.15 -22.26 14.13
N GLY A 182 -8.42 -23.26 14.98
CA GLY A 182 -8.82 -24.60 14.59
C GLY A 182 -7.67 -25.47 14.04
N TRP A 183 -6.46 -24.90 13.89
CA TRP A 183 -5.27 -25.60 13.41
C TRP A 183 -4.49 -26.20 14.58
N THR A 184 -4.09 -27.46 14.41
CA THR A 184 -3.18 -28.16 15.31
C THR A 184 -1.85 -28.33 14.59
N GLY A 185 -0.77 -27.82 15.17
CA GLY A 185 0.58 -28.04 14.64
C GLY A 185 0.98 -29.52 14.75
N GLU A 186 1.57 -30.05 13.69
CA GLU A 186 2.17 -31.38 13.65
C GLU A 186 3.71 -31.27 13.56
N ASP A 187 4.39 -32.39 13.36
CA ASP A 187 5.84 -32.41 13.16
C ASP A 187 6.25 -31.78 11.82
N VAL A 188 7.57 -31.55 11.66
CA VAL A 188 8.15 -31.16 10.37
C VAL A 188 7.89 -32.26 9.35
N ALA A 189 7.19 -31.93 8.25
CA ALA A 189 6.85 -32.90 7.22
C ALA A 189 8.03 -33.22 6.29
N PHE A 190 8.81 -32.21 5.93
CA PHE A 190 10.00 -32.32 5.10
C PHE A 190 10.88 -31.08 5.24
N TYR A 191 12.08 -31.13 4.65
CA TYR A 191 13.07 -30.05 4.73
C TYR A 191 13.49 -29.58 3.33
N GLY A 192 13.50 -28.28 3.13
CA GLY A 192 14.17 -27.62 2.00
C GLY A 192 15.66 -27.38 2.26
N VAL A 193 16.36 -26.87 1.25
CA VAL A 193 17.78 -26.45 1.32
C VAL A 193 17.96 -24.93 1.39
N GLY A 194 16.89 -24.16 1.17
CA GLY A 194 16.94 -22.70 1.22
C GLY A 194 15.56 -22.08 1.42
N ALA A 195 15.57 -20.83 1.87
CA ALA A 195 14.38 -20.04 2.05
C ALA A 195 13.67 -19.79 0.71
N GLY A 196 12.35 -19.67 0.77
CA GLY A 196 11.54 -19.19 -0.33
C GLY A 196 11.72 -17.69 -0.56
N TYR A 197 11.10 -17.18 -1.61
CA TYR A 197 11.06 -15.75 -1.92
C TYR A 197 9.76 -15.44 -2.66
N SER A 198 9.22 -14.23 -2.46
CA SER A 198 8.11 -13.75 -3.27
C SER A 198 8.58 -13.56 -4.70
N VAL A 199 7.76 -14.01 -5.66
CA VAL A 199 7.96 -13.76 -7.09
C VAL A 199 7.01 -12.67 -7.62
N SER A 200 6.09 -12.22 -6.77
CA SER A 200 5.31 -11.00 -6.99
C SER A 200 6.17 -9.81 -6.60
N PRO A 201 6.06 -8.66 -7.31
CA PRO A 201 6.65 -7.42 -6.82
C PRO A 201 6.20 -7.20 -5.37
N ALA A 202 7.12 -6.79 -4.50
CA ALA A 202 6.77 -6.44 -3.13
C ALA A 202 5.61 -5.44 -3.15
N THR A 203 4.60 -5.68 -2.32
CA THR A 203 3.52 -4.70 -2.13
C THR A 203 4.11 -3.36 -1.68
N PRO A 204 3.40 -2.23 -1.85
CA PRO A 204 3.93 -0.94 -1.43
C PRO A 204 4.45 -0.92 0.02
N TYR A 205 3.72 -1.53 0.95
CA TYR A 205 4.13 -1.61 2.35
C TYR A 205 5.28 -2.61 2.57
N GLU A 206 5.33 -3.74 1.88
CA GLU A 206 6.50 -4.64 1.98
C GLU A 206 7.79 -3.98 1.48
N ALA A 207 7.69 -3.15 0.43
CA ALA A 207 8.83 -2.43 -0.13
C ALA A 207 9.28 -1.25 0.77
N HIS A 208 8.33 -0.51 1.35
CA HIS A 208 8.60 0.78 2.00
C HIS A 208 8.38 0.80 3.52
N GLY A 209 7.67 -0.16 4.09
CA GLY A 209 7.47 -0.31 5.53
C GLY A 209 6.80 0.88 6.21
N ALA A 210 7.10 1.07 7.50
CA ALA A 210 6.59 2.20 8.28
C ALA A 210 7.10 3.54 7.73
N LEU A 211 6.21 4.53 7.64
CA LEU A 211 6.56 5.86 7.14
C LEU A 211 6.94 6.80 8.28
N ALA A 212 7.75 7.81 7.94
CA ALA A 212 8.08 8.93 8.82
C ALA A 212 8.03 10.25 8.06
N VAL A 213 8.01 11.37 8.78
CA VAL A 213 8.21 12.69 8.19
C VAL A 213 9.61 13.18 8.55
N ALA A 214 10.46 13.31 7.55
CA ALA A 214 11.85 13.75 7.70
C ALA A 214 12.21 14.72 6.57
N ASN A 215 13.08 15.69 6.87
CA ASN A 215 13.58 16.65 5.88
C ASN A 215 12.48 17.36 5.08
N GLY A 216 11.33 17.64 5.71
CA GLY A 216 10.21 18.34 5.09
C GLY A 216 9.38 17.51 4.10
N THR A 217 9.51 16.18 4.10
CA THR A 217 8.72 15.29 3.23
C THR A 217 8.42 13.95 3.93
N LEU A 218 7.58 13.14 3.30
CA LEU A 218 7.29 11.78 3.71
C LEU A 218 8.42 10.86 3.23
N VAL A 219 8.92 10.01 4.12
CA VAL A 219 9.98 9.04 3.83
C VAL A 219 9.55 7.63 4.23
N ASP A 220 10.13 6.64 3.57
CA ASP A 220 9.98 5.23 3.89
C ASP A 220 10.88 4.79 5.07
N GLN A 221 10.82 3.51 5.43
CA GLN A 221 11.60 2.91 6.51
C GLN A 221 13.13 3.00 6.33
N ASN A 222 13.59 3.32 5.11
CA ASN A 222 15.00 3.49 4.75
C ASN A 222 15.38 4.97 4.57
N ASP A 223 14.57 5.88 5.12
CA ASP A 223 14.72 7.33 5.01
C ASP A 223 14.70 7.86 3.56
N GLN A 224 14.16 7.09 2.60
CA GLN A 224 14.03 7.53 1.21
C GLN A 224 12.72 8.27 0.99
N PRO A 225 12.72 9.42 0.27
CA PRO A 225 11.48 10.10 -0.09
C PRO A 225 10.48 9.15 -0.76
N PHE A 226 9.28 9.08 -0.21
CA PHE A 226 8.23 8.20 -0.70
C PHE A 226 6.93 8.96 -0.92
N GLN A 227 6.29 8.72 -2.07
CA GLN A 227 5.09 9.41 -2.50
C GLN A 227 3.88 8.47 -2.44
N LEU A 228 2.91 8.80 -1.59
CA LEU A 228 1.60 8.15 -1.57
C LEU A 228 0.71 8.74 -2.67
N ARG A 229 0.01 7.86 -3.40
CA ARG A 229 -0.83 8.16 -4.55
C ARG A 229 -2.03 7.23 -4.51
N GLY A 230 -3.23 7.81 -4.60
CA GLY A 230 -4.42 7.00 -4.42
C GLY A 230 -5.75 7.71 -4.66
N MET A 231 -6.81 6.99 -4.30
CA MET A 231 -8.19 7.46 -4.36
C MET A 231 -8.73 7.71 -2.96
N SER A 232 -9.46 8.81 -2.80
CA SER A 232 -10.40 8.98 -1.69
C SER A 232 -11.73 8.32 -2.03
N THR A 233 -12.33 7.64 -1.06
CA THR A 233 -13.76 7.35 -1.14
C THR A 233 -14.52 8.68 -1.19
N HIS A 234 -15.74 8.65 -1.73
CA HIS A 234 -16.73 9.67 -1.34
C HIS A 234 -17.17 9.40 0.11
N GLY A 235 -18.08 10.23 0.64
CA GLY A 235 -18.64 10.05 1.97
C GLY A 235 -19.21 8.65 2.23
N LEU A 236 -18.70 7.99 3.26
CA LEU A 236 -18.98 6.58 3.56
C LEU A 236 -20.46 6.27 3.82
N SER A 237 -21.23 7.23 4.34
CA SER A 237 -22.67 7.02 4.62
C SER A 237 -23.58 7.33 3.43
N PHE A 238 -23.04 7.82 2.32
CA PHE A 238 -23.86 8.30 1.22
C PHE A 238 -24.33 7.13 0.34
N ASN A 239 -25.51 7.31 -0.24
CA ASN A 239 -26.12 6.34 -1.14
C ASN A 239 -26.77 7.13 -2.27
N GLU A 240 -26.08 7.17 -3.40
CA GLU A 240 -26.53 7.88 -4.59
C GLU A 240 -26.43 6.93 -5.79
N GLU A 241 -27.24 7.21 -6.81
CA GLU A 241 -27.27 6.42 -8.04
C GLU A 241 -27.48 4.91 -7.83
N GLY A 242 -28.13 4.51 -6.72
CA GLY A 242 -28.46 3.12 -6.43
C GLY A 242 -27.30 2.25 -5.94
N VAL A 243 -26.17 2.86 -5.52
CA VAL A 243 -25.06 2.16 -4.85
C VAL A 243 -24.71 2.89 -3.55
N PRO A 244 -24.74 2.22 -2.40
CA PRO A 244 -24.13 2.73 -1.18
C PRO A 244 -22.62 2.92 -1.36
N PHE A 245 -22.08 4.12 -1.18
CA PHE A 245 -20.66 4.38 -1.45
C PHE A 245 -19.71 3.65 -0.49
N LYS A 246 -20.20 3.27 0.70
CA LYS A 246 -19.49 2.30 1.57
C LYS A 246 -19.17 0.97 0.89
N ASP A 247 -19.88 0.57 -0.17
CA ASP A 247 -19.68 -0.74 -0.79
C ASP A 247 -18.38 -0.78 -1.62
N TYR A 248 -17.85 0.39 -2.03
CA TYR A 248 -16.50 0.52 -2.59
C TYR A 248 -15.37 0.28 -1.57
N VAL A 249 -15.68 0.23 -0.28
CA VAL A 249 -14.69 -0.12 0.77
C VAL A 249 -14.60 -1.65 0.86
N SER A 250 -13.91 -2.27 -0.09
CA SER A 250 -13.74 -3.73 -0.16
C SER A 250 -12.33 -4.13 -0.59
N TYR A 251 -11.97 -5.39 -0.33
CA TYR A 251 -10.70 -5.96 -0.77
C TYR A 251 -10.58 -5.93 -2.29
N GLU A 252 -11.62 -6.33 -3.02
CA GLU A 252 -11.63 -6.40 -4.49
C GLU A 252 -11.49 -5.01 -5.13
N THR A 253 -12.15 -4.02 -4.53
CA THR A 253 -12.06 -2.63 -4.96
C THR A 253 -10.63 -2.13 -4.80
N PHE A 254 -10.05 -2.29 -3.60
CA PHE A 254 -8.70 -1.80 -3.31
C PHE A 254 -7.64 -2.58 -4.08
N ARG A 255 -7.86 -3.88 -4.33
CA ARG A 255 -7.03 -4.71 -5.20
C ARG A 255 -7.03 -4.16 -6.63
N THR A 256 -8.19 -3.77 -7.15
CA THR A 256 -8.28 -3.13 -8.49
C THR A 256 -7.48 -1.83 -8.52
N LEU A 257 -7.60 -0.99 -7.49
CA LEU A 257 -6.83 0.26 -7.40
C LEU A 257 -5.32 -0.02 -7.34
N ARG A 258 -4.88 -1.02 -6.59
CA ARG A 258 -3.46 -1.39 -6.49
C ARG A 258 -2.94 -1.98 -7.81
N ASP A 259 -3.59 -3.02 -8.29
CA ASP A 259 -3.07 -3.88 -9.36
C ASP A 259 -3.25 -3.24 -10.74
N ASP A 260 -4.40 -2.61 -10.98
CA ASP A 260 -4.70 -2.01 -12.28
C ASP A 260 -4.40 -0.50 -12.31
N TRP A 261 -4.64 0.24 -11.22
CA TRP A 261 -4.41 1.68 -11.24
C TRP A 261 -3.00 2.03 -10.76
N GLY A 262 -2.32 1.17 -10.00
CA GLY A 262 -1.03 1.47 -9.40
C GLY A 262 -1.11 2.32 -8.13
N ALA A 263 -2.29 2.38 -7.49
CA ALA A 263 -2.45 3.08 -6.22
C ALA A 263 -1.65 2.37 -5.12
N ASN A 264 -1.01 3.14 -4.24
CA ASN A 264 -0.35 2.61 -3.04
C ASN A 264 -1.03 3.07 -1.74
N CYS A 265 -2.05 3.93 -1.84
CA CYS A 265 -2.81 4.43 -0.71
C CYS A 265 -4.31 4.52 -1.04
N VAL A 266 -5.15 4.44 -0.01
CA VAL A 266 -6.59 4.75 -0.07
C VAL A 266 -6.98 5.67 1.07
N ARG A 267 -7.95 6.57 0.85
CA ARG A 267 -8.45 7.50 1.88
C ARG A 267 -9.92 7.23 2.18
N LEU A 268 -10.26 7.09 3.45
CA LEU A 268 -11.61 6.76 3.93
C LEU A 268 -12.30 8.01 4.50
N ALA A 269 -13.08 8.70 3.68
CA ALA A 269 -13.71 9.99 4.01
C ALA A 269 -14.96 9.82 4.90
N MET A 270 -14.78 9.87 6.22
CA MET A 270 -15.86 9.69 7.18
C MET A 270 -16.47 11.04 7.60
N TYR A 271 -17.53 11.46 6.90
CA TYR A 271 -18.26 12.68 7.22
C TYR A 271 -18.75 12.72 8.67
N THR A 272 -18.71 13.92 9.24
CA THR A 272 -18.96 14.16 10.66
C THR A 272 -20.33 14.78 10.90
N GLU A 273 -20.50 16.06 10.59
CA GLU A 273 -21.68 16.86 10.95
C GLU A 273 -22.81 16.83 9.92
N ASN A 274 -22.52 16.42 8.68
CA ASN A 274 -23.52 16.24 7.64
C ASN A 274 -24.61 15.26 8.08
N TYR A 275 -25.82 15.41 7.54
CA TYR A 275 -26.88 14.43 7.77
C TYR A 275 -26.41 13.04 7.33
N MET A 276 -26.58 12.04 8.21
CA MET A 276 -26.01 10.68 8.12
C MET A 276 -24.50 10.56 8.38
N GLY A 277 -23.84 11.64 8.80
CA GLY A 277 -22.45 11.64 9.28
C GLY A 277 -22.32 11.11 10.70
N TYR A 278 -21.08 10.85 11.12
CA TYR A 278 -20.74 10.25 12.41
C TYR A 278 -21.29 11.02 13.62
N CYS A 279 -21.35 12.35 13.53
CA CYS A 279 -21.83 13.22 14.60
C CYS A 279 -23.30 13.64 14.43
N SER A 280 -23.94 13.28 13.31
CA SER A 280 -25.27 13.78 12.97
C SER A 280 -26.10 12.76 12.17
N GLY A 281 -26.96 12.01 12.87
CA GLY A 281 -27.93 11.10 12.27
C GLY A 281 -27.37 9.77 11.72
N GLY A 282 -26.05 9.66 11.49
CA GLY A 282 -25.40 8.45 11.03
C GLY A 282 -25.26 7.38 12.11
N ASN A 283 -25.16 6.12 11.68
CA ASN A 283 -24.85 5.01 12.58
C ASN A 283 -23.34 4.94 12.85
N GLN A 284 -22.93 5.42 14.02
CA GLN A 284 -21.52 5.47 14.43
C GLN A 284 -20.82 4.10 14.40
N GLU A 285 -21.50 3.03 14.83
CA GLU A 285 -20.88 1.70 14.86
C GLU A 285 -20.74 1.12 13.45
N GLU A 286 -21.71 1.36 12.57
CA GLU A 286 -21.60 0.99 11.17
C GLU A 286 -20.44 1.73 10.48
N LEU A 287 -20.30 3.03 10.71
CA LEU A 287 -19.19 3.83 10.17
C LEU A 287 -17.83 3.32 10.66
N LYS A 288 -17.69 3.02 11.96
CA LYS A 288 -16.47 2.39 12.49
C LYS A 288 -16.20 1.03 11.85
N ASN A 289 -17.24 0.21 11.63
CA ASN A 289 -17.08 -1.08 10.94
C ASN A 289 -16.64 -0.93 9.48
N ILE A 290 -17.09 0.12 8.79
CA ILE A 290 -16.61 0.44 7.44
C ILE A 290 -15.13 0.83 7.48
N ILE A 291 -14.70 1.66 8.46
CA ILE A 291 -13.28 2.01 8.66
C ILE A 291 -12.45 0.75 8.93
N ARG A 292 -12.88 -0.13 9.84
CA ARG A 292 -12.21 -1.40 10.13
C ARG A 292 -12.02 -2.26 8.88
N ARG A 293 -13.08 -2.40 8.08
CA ARG A 293 -13.04 -3.15 6.82
C ARG A 293 -12.05 -2.54 5.83
N GLY A 294 -12.05 -1.21 5.68
CA GLY A 294 -11.12 -0.50 4.79
C GLY A 294 -9.66 -0.65 5.24
N VAL A 295 -9.39 -0.45 6.53
CA VAL A 295 -8.05 -0.63 7.10
C VAL A 295 -7.57 -2.08 6.95
N GLN A 296 -8.45 -3.06 7.22
CA GLN A 296 -8.13 -4.47 7.02
C GLN A 296 -7.77 -4.77 5.56
N ALA A 297 -8.63 -4.37 4.62
CA ALA A 297 -8.41 -4.59 3.19
C ALA A 297 -7.10 -3.94 2.71
N ALA A 298 -6.80 -2.71 3.13
CA ALA A 298 -5.57 -2.04 2.78
C ALA A 298 -4.34 -2.77 3.33
N SER A 299 -4.36 -3.19 4.61
CA SER A 299 -3.25 -3.97 5.19
C SER A 299 -3.05 -5.31 4.48
N ASP A 300 -4.13 -6.04 4.17
CA ASP A 300 -4.04 -7.34 3.48
C ASP A 300 -3.48 -7.22 2.06
N LEU A 301 -3.62 -6.04 1.45
CA LEU A 301 -3.07 -5.72 0.13
C LEU A 301 -1.69 -5.06 0.19
N GLY A 302 -1.15 -4.81 1.38
CA GLY A 302 0.09 -4.07 1.57
C GLY A 302 0.02 -2.62 1.06
N MET A 303 -1.14 -1.97 1.19
CA MET A 303 -1.37 -0.56 0.87
C MET A 303 -1.39 0.28 2.15
N TYR A 304 -1.13 1.58 2.01
CA TYR A 304 -1.37 2.56 3.07
C TYR A 304 -2.84 2.99 3.10
N VAL A 305 -3.31 3.44 4.25
CA VAL A 305 -4.70 3.90 4.42
C VAL A 305 -4.78 5.14 5.28
N ILE A 306 -5.53 6.14 4.81
CA ILE A 306 -5.84 7.35 5.57
C ILE A 306 -7.24 7.21 6.18
N VAL A 307 -7.31 7.30 7.51
CA VAL A 307 -8.57 7.43 8.25
C VAL A 307 -8.86 8.92 8.41
N ASP A 308 -9.85 9.41 7.67
CA ASP A 308 -10.15 10.83 7.59
C ASP A 308 -11.41 11.21 8.40
N TRP A 309 -11.19 12.09 9.37
CA TRP A 309 -12.24 12.77 10.11
C TRP A 309 -12.74 13.96 9.30
N HIS A 310 -13.73 13.66 8.46
CA HIS A 310 -14.14 14.51 7.35
C HIS A 310 -15.08 15.64 7.81
N ILE A 311 -14.52 16.66 8.44
CA ILE A 311 -15.24 17.92 8.71
C ILE A 311 -15.42 18.72 7.42
N LEU A 312 -16.59 19.35 7.27
CA LEU A 312 -16.89 20.21 6.12
C LEU A 312 -17.94 21.28 6.45
N GLU A 313 -19.16 20.89 6.83
CA GLU A 313 -20.31 21.82 6.93
C GLU A 313 -20.12 22.96 7.94
N ASN A 314 -19.66 22.66 9.16
CA ASN A 314 -19.40 23.67 10.19
C ASN A 314 -18.06 24.38 9.97
N GLY A 315 -17.07 23.65 9.45
CA GLY A 315 -15.74 24.16 9.17
C GLY A 315 -14.86 24.42 10.40
N ASN A 316 -15.37 24.32 11.64
CA ASN A 316 -14.57 24.44 12.86
C ASN A 316 -14.37 23.06 13.53
N PRO A 317 -13.14 22.50 13.57
CA PRO A 317 -12.89 21.18 14.14
C PRO A 317 -13.21 21.08 15.64
N THR A 318 -13.20 22.21 16.38
CA THR A 318 -13.53 22.22 17.81
C THR A 318 -15.00 21.90 18.10
N ALA A 319 -15.89 22.04 17.11
CA ALA A 319 -17.32 21.79 17.28
C ALA A 319 -17.65 20.31 17.58
N VAL A 320 -16.79 19.40 17.11
CA VAL A 320 -16.92 17.95 17.28
C VAL A 320 -15.69 17.33 17.95
N GLU A 321 -14.93 18.12 18.72
CA GLU A 321 -13.66 17.69 19.30
C GLU A 321 -13.79 16.50 20.24
N TRP A 322 -14.84 16.46 21.05
CA TRP A 322 -15.06 15.33 21.97
C TRP A 322 -15.30 14.03 21.22
N GLN A 323 -16.12 14.07 20.16
CA GLN A 323 -16.40 12.93 19.29
C GLN A 323 -15.15 12.50 18.52
N ALA A 324 -14.35 13.45 18.03
CA ALA A 324 -13.08 13.17 17.38
C ALA A 324 -12.10 12.50 18.35
N SER A 325 -11.98 13.00 19.59
CA SER A 325 -11.13 12.42 20.62
C SER A 325 -11.53 10.98 20.94
N ASP A 326 -12.82 10.70 21.12
CA ASP A 326 -13.31 9.34 21.38
C ASP A 326 -13.05 8.41 20.19
N PHE A 327 -13.35 8.86 18.97
CA PHE A 327 -13.12 8.11 17.74
C PHE A 327 -11.63 7.78 17.55
N PHE A 328 -10.75 8.78 17.59
CA PHE A 328 -9.33 8.58 17.39
C PHE A 328 -8.68 7.77 18.51
N SER A 329 -9.16 7.88 19.76
CA SER A 329 -8.70 6.99 20.83
C SER A 329 -9.04 5.53 20.54
N GLN A 330 -10.25 5.24 20.03
CA GLN A 330 -10.65 3.88 19.69
C GLN A 330 -9.87 3.34 18.49
N MET A 331 -9.82 4.10 17.39
CA MET A 331 -9.18 3.66 16.15
C MET A 331 -7.66 3.52 16.30
N SER A 332 -6.98 4.45 16.98
CA SER A 332 -5.53 4.32 17.24
C SER A 332 -5.21 3.14 18.13
N ASN A 333 -6.01 2.85 19.16
CA ASN A 333 -5.83 1.65 19.98
C ASN A 333 -6.07 0.37 19.17
N GLU A 334 -7.10 0.33 18.34
CA GLU A 334 -7.45 -0.85 17.53
C GLU A 334 -6.38 -1.14 16.47
N PHE A 335 -5.82 -0.10 15.85
CA PHE A 335 -4.85 -0.21 14.75
C PHE A 335 -3.38 -0.04 15.15
N ARG A 336 -3.05 0.00 16.45
CA ARG A 336 -1.70 0.24 17.00
C ARG A 336 -0.56 -0.67 16.49
N ASN A 337 -0.88 -1.78 15.82
CA ASN A 337 0.09 -2.71 15.23
C ASN A 337 0.07 -2.67 13.70
N ARG A 338 -0.43 -1.58 13.11
CA ARG A 338 -0.59 -1.40 11.66
C ARG A 338 0.10 -0.10 11.24
N ASP A 339 1.40 -0.16 10.98
CA ASP A 339 2.17 1.04 10.59
C ASP A 339 1.83 1.54 9.16
N ASN A 340 0.90 0.90 8.47
CA ASN A 340 0.34 1.35 7.20
C ASN A 340 -0.83 2.35 7.37
N VAL A 341 -1.25 2.66 8.61
CA VAL A 341 -2.36 3.58 8.91
C VAL A 341 -1.87 5.00 9.17
N LEU A 342 -2.53 5.96 8.51
CA LEU A 342 -2.36 7.40 8.69
C LEU A 342 -3.67 8.01 9.19
N TYR A 343 -3.60 9.07 9.98
CA TYR A 343 -4.78 9.73 10.55
C TYR A 343 -4.91 11.17 10.04
N GLU A 344 -6.00 11.50 9.37
CA GLU A 344 -6.34 12.88 9.00
C GLU A 344 -7.37 13.41 9.98
N ILE A 345 -6.95 14.32 10.86
CA ILE A 345 -7.75 14.70 12.04
C ILE A 345 -8.81 15.77 11.75
N CYS A 346 -8.68 16.48 10.64
CA CYS A 346 -9.68 17.41 10.16
C CYS A 346 -9.48 17.70 8.67
N ASN A 347 -10.41 17.23 7.83
CA ASN A 347 -10.42 17.42 6.38
C ASN A 347 -10.29 18.90 5.96
N GLU A 348 -11.35 19.71 6.17
CA GLU A 348 -11.40 21.06 5.62
C GLU A 348 -11.88 22.10 6.65
N PRO A 349 -10.99 22.58 7.54
CA PRO A 349 -11.29 23.77 8.31
C PRO A 349 -11.64 24.95 7.40
N ASN A 350 -12.81 25.55 7.62
CA ASN A 350 -13.36 26.61 6.79
C ASN A 350 -14.25 27.57 7.62
N ALA A 351 -15.15 28.32 6.96
CA ALA A 351 -16.09 29.24 7.61
C ALA A 351 -15.44 30.28 8.55
N GLY A 352 -14.22 30.71 8.23
CA GLY A 352 -13.46 31.68 9.04
C GLY A 352 -12.67 31.09 10.21
N THR A 353 -12.60 29.76 10.31
CA THR A 353 -11.73 29.07 11.29
C THR A 353 -10.26 29.37 10.97
N ASP A 354 -9.54 29.94 11.94
CA ASP A 354 -8.15 30.33 11.79
C ASP A 354 -7.14 29.23 12.18
N TRP A 355 -5.87 29.40 11.78
CA TRP A 355 -4.82 28.44 12.10
C TRP A 355 -4.61 28.29 13.61
N TRP A 356 -4.80 29.33 14.41
CA TRP A 356 -4.66 29.25 15.86
C TRP A 356 -5.65 28.26 16.48
N THR A 357 -6.91 28.31 16.03
CA THR A 357 -7.98 27.40 16.46
C THR A 357 -7.67 25.97 16.04
N ILE A 358 -7.26 25.76 14.79
CA ILE A 358 -6.94 24.44 14.24
C ILE A 358 -5.71 23.84 14.94
N LYS A 359 -4.66 24.64 15.12
CA LYS A 359 -3.45 24.23 15.85
C LYS A 359 -3.79 23.81 17.27
N GLY A 360 -4.59 24.60 17.99
CA GLY A 360 -5.02 24.25 19.34
C GLY A 360 -5.81 22.94 19.39
N TYR A 361 -6.70 22.71 18.43
CA TYR A 361 -7.41 21.42 18.26
C TYR A 361 -6.44 20.27 18.03
N ALA A 362 -5.50 20.41 17.08
CA ALA A 362 -4.51 19.40 16.75
C ALA A 362 -3.62 19.06 17.94
N GLU A 363 -3.18 20.06 18.71
CA GLU A 363 -2.38 19.87 19.94
C GLU A 363 -3.12 19.08 21.03
N ARG A 364 -4.44 18.98 20.98
CA ARG A 364 -5.26 18.17 21.90
C ARG A 364 -5.58 16.78 21.35
N ILE A 365 -5.81 16.65 20.04
CA ILE A 365 -6.14 15.35 19.41
C ILE A 365 -4.90 14.48 19.15
N ILE A 366 -3.77 15.07 18.74
CA ILE A 366 -2.56 14.31 18.45
C ILE A 366 -2.11 13.48 19.67
N PRO A 367 -2.04 14.02 20.90
CA PRO A 367 -1.71 13.22 22.08
C PRO A 367 -2.64 12.02 22.34
N VAL A 368 -3.91 12.12 21.94
CA VAL A 368 -4.88 11.01 22.08
C VAL A 368 -4.51 9.85 21.16
N ILE A 369 -4.12 10.14 19.92
CA ILE A 369 -3.61 9.14 18.97
C ILE A 369 -2.29 8.58 19.49
N ARG A 370 -1.36 9.47 19.88
CA ARG A 370 0.00 9.12 20.34
C ARG A 370 0.05 8.27 21.60
N ALA A 371 -1.01 8.29 22.42
CA ALA A 371 -1.13 7.42 23.58
C ALA A 371 -1.15 5.93 23.19
N ASN A 372 -1.63 5.61 21.99
CA ASN A 372 -1.72 4.25 21.47
C ASN A 372 -0.72 3.97 20.34
N ASP A 373 -0.42 4.98 19.52
CA ASP A 373 0.54 4.91 18.42
C ASP A 373 1.52 6.09 18.47
N PRO A 374 2.68 5.92 19.13
CA PRO A 374 3.67 6.98 19.31
C PRO A 374 4.26 7.53 18.00
N ASN A 375 4.18 6.77 16.89
CA ASN A 375 4.86 7.10 15.63
C ASN A 375 3.93 7.33 14.43
N ALA A 376 2.61 7.07 14.55
CA ALA A 376 1.51 7.49 13.65
C ALA A 376 1.84 8.70 12.75
N ILE A 377 1.55 8.63 11.45
CA ILE A 377 1.56 9.85 10.64
C ILE A 377 0.21 10.56 10.82
N VAL A 378 0.25 11.85 11.15
CA VAL A 378 -0.96 12.66 11.33
C VAL A 378 -1.01 13.79 10.29
N ILE A 379 -2.09 13.83 9.52
CA ILE A 379 -2.42 14.88 8.56
C ILE A 379 -3.35 15.88 9.24
N VAL A 380 -3.00 17.17 9.20
CA VAL A 380 -3.76 18.26 9.83
C VAL A 380 -4.26 19.23 8.76
N GLY A 381 -5.59 19.41 8.69
CA GLY A 381 -6.22 20.41 7.83
C GLY A 381 -5.71 21.82 8.09
N THR A 382 -5.82 22.70 7.09
CA THR A 382 -5.44 24.12 7.23
C THR A 382 -6.64 25.03 6.96
N PRO A 383 -6.58 26.34 7.28
CA PRO A 383 -7.70 27.23 7.02
C PRO A 383 -8.09 27.30 5.54
N THR A 384 -9.32 27.77 5.30
CA THR A 384 -9.89 28.02 3.97
C THR A 384 -9.94 26.75 3.12
N TRP A 385 -10.67 25.73 3.61
CA TRP A 385 -10.79 24.42 2.96
C TRP A 385 -9.41 23.82 2.65
N SER A 386 -8.53 23.84 3.65
CA SER A 386 -7.16 23.33 3.54
C SER A 386 -6.33 24.00 2.44
N GLN A 387 -6.34 25.34 2.36
CA GLN A 387 -5.56 26.10 1.35
C GLN A 387 -4.52 27.06 1.95
N ASP A 388 -4.71 27.51 3.19
CA ASP A 388 -3.83 28.48 3.85
C ASP A 388 -2.67 27.81 4.60
N ILE A 389 -1.93 26.95 3.89
CA ILE A 389 -0.72 26.26 4.36
C ILE A 389 0.42 27.21 4.73
N ASP A 390 0.40 28.45 4.24
CA ASP A 390 1.33 29.52 4.60
C ASP A 390 1.16 29.96 6.07
N GLN A 391 -0.07 29.95 6.58
CA GLN A 391 -0.32 30.22 8.01
C GLN A 391 0.25 29.10 8.90
N ALA A 392 0.09 27.85 8.47
CA ALA A 392 0.69 26.71 9.14
C ALA A 392 2.23 26.76 9.10
N ALA A 393 2.82 27.12 7.95
CA ALA A 393 4.27 27.31 7.81
C ALA A 393 4.83 28.39 8.73
N ALA A 394 4.07 29.47 8.96
CA ALA A 394 4.50 30.56 9.84
C ALA A 394 4.48 30.17 11.34
N ASN A 395 3.65 29.20 11.73
CA ASN A 395 3.52 28.76 13.12
C ASN A 395 3.23 27.25 13.23
N PRO A 396 4.15 26.37 12.77
CA PRO A 396 3.90 24.94 12.69
C PRO A 396 3.75 24.32 14.08
N LEU A 397 3.13 23.14 14.15
CA LEU A 397 3.10 22.32 15.36
C LEU A 397 4.53 22.01 15.83
N GLN A 398 4.72 21.97 17.15
CA GLN A 398 6.05 21.85 17.79
C GLN A 398 6.07 20.69 18.78
N GLY A 399 7.26 20.31 19.22
CA GLY A 399 7.45 19.25 20.24
C GLY A 399 6.95 17.89 19.74
N SER A 400 6.39 17.09 20.65
CA SER A 400 5.82 15.76 20.31
C SER A 400 4.66 15.87 19.32
N SER A 401 3.86 16.94 19.38
CA SER A 401 2.78 17.19 18.44
C SER A 401 3.26 17.68 17.08
N GLY A 402 4.56 17.98 16.91
CA GLY A 402 5.18 18.35 15.63
C GLY A 402 5.93 17.21 14.94
N GLN A 403 5.98 16.01 15.55
CA GLN A 403 6.63 14.84 14.96
C GLN A 403 5.67 14.06 14.05
N ASN A 404 6.16 13.60 12.91
CA ASN A 404 5.39 12.82 11.94
C ASN A 404 4.08 13.50 11.53
N ILE A 405 4.14 14.83 11.32
CA ILE A 405 3.01 15.66 10.91
C ILE A 405 3.12 16.03 9.45
N LEU A 406 1.99 15.95 8.75
CA LEU A 406 1.77 16.49 7.42
C LEU A 406 0.68 17.56 7.49
N TYR A 407 0.77 18.61 6.69
CA TYR A 407 -0.26 19.64 6.59
C TYR A 407 -1.04 19.45 5.30
N ALA A 408 -2.37 19.38 5.40
CA ALA A 408 -3.23 19.14 4.24
C ALA A 408 -3.22 20.35 3.30
N LEU A 409 -3.19 20.09 2.00
CA LEU A 409 -3.49 21.05 0.95
C LEU A 409 -4.55 20.47 0.04
N HIS A 410 -5.69 21.12 -0.13
CA HIS A 410 -6.70 20.72 -1.10
C HIS A 410 -6.75 21.65 -2.29
N PHE A 411 -6.95 21.09 -3.48
CA PHE A 411 -7.13 21.86 -4.69
C PHE A 411 -8.16 21.22 -5.62
N TYR A 412 -8.74 22.04 -6.47
CA TYR A 412 -9.67 21.63 -7.52
C TYR A 412 -9.24 22.36 -8.78
N ALA A 413 -8.87 21.58 -9.80
CA ALA A 413 -8.04 22.04 -10.91
C ALA A 413 -8.58 23.28 -11.63
N ASP A 414 -9.89 23.46 -11.76
CA ASP A 414 -10.42 24.62 -12.49
C ASP A 414 -10.64 25.88 -11.63
N THR A 415 -10.54 25.75 -10.31
CA THR A 415 -10.59 26.90 -9.38
C THR A 415 -9.19 27.32 -8.95
N HIS A 416 -8.36 26.35 -8.56
CA HIS A 416 -7.12 26.56 -7.82
C HIS A 416 -5.92 26.38 -8.75
N LYS A 417 -5.30 27.51 -9.15
CA LYS A 417 -4.33 27.56 -10.25
C LYS A 417 -2.92 27.90 -9.76
N GLN A 418 -2.15 28.61 -10.58
CA GLN A 418 -0.75 28.97 -10.31
C GLN A 418 -0.51 29.59 -8.92
N TRP A 419 -1.41 30.46 -8.45
CA TRP A 419 -1.23 31.15 -7.17
C TRP A 419 -1.12 30.18 -5.97
N LEU A 420 -1.88 29.08 -5.97
CA LEU A 420 -1.84 28.10 -4.88
C LEU A 420 -0.64 27.15 -5.05
N ARG A 421 -0.22 26.87 -6.29
CA ARG A 421 1.06 26.18 -6.56
C ARG A 421 2.28 27.00 -6.11
N ASP A 422 2.24 28.31 -6.28
CA ASP A 422 3.32 29.21 -5.80
C ASP A 422 3.38 29.22 -4.27
N ARG A 423 2.21 29.21 -3.61
CA ARG A 423 2.12 29.03 -2.15
C ARG A 423 2.70 27.69 -1.71
N LEU A 424 2.32 26.59 -2.38
CA LEU A 424 2.89 25.26 -2.11
C LEU A 424 4.41 25.26 -2.22
N ASN A 425 4.97 25.77 -3.33
CA ASN A 425 6.43 25.86 -3.48
C ASN A 425 7.07 26.66 -2.34
N THR A 426 6.48 27.79 -1.97
CA THR A 426 7.01 28.66 -0.91
C THR A 426 7.10 27.92 0.44
N VAL A 427 6.07 27.17 0.83
CA VAL A 427 6.08 26.48 2.13
C VAL A 427 6.95 25.22 2.11
N LEU A 428 7.03 24.52 0.97
CA LEU A 428 7.94 23.39 0.81
C LEU A 428 9.41 23.85 0.86
N ASP A 429 9.74 25.00 0.26
CA ASP A 429 11.07 25.60 0.35
C ASP A 429 11.42 26.03 1.80
N ALA A 430 10.40 26.36 2.60
CA ALA A 430 10.53 26.62 4.02
C ALA A 430 10.57 25.34 4.91
N GLY A 431 10.46 24.15 4.29
CA GLY A 431 10.55 22.86 4.98
C GLY A 431 9.25 22.37 5.62
N LEU A 432 8.10 22.98 5.31
CA LEU A 432 6.80 22.48 5.78
C LEU A 432 6.42 21.21 5.01
N PRO A 433 6.20 20.06 5.67
CA PRO A 433 5.80 18.83 5.00
C PRO A 433 4.30 18.88 4.64
N VAL A 434 4.00 18.94 3.35
CA VAL A 434 2.62 19.06 2.84
C VAL A 434 2.16 17.74 2.21
N PHE A 435 0.88 17.43 2.38
CA PHE A 435 0.21 16.29 1.75
C PHE A 435 -1.08 16.77 1.07
N ILE A 436 -1.31 16.40 -0.19
CA ILE A 436 -2.55 16.74 -0.89
C ILE A 436 -3.60 15.66 -0.61
N SER A 437 -4.22 15.71 0.57
CA SER A 437 -5.14 14.63 1.00
C SER A 437 -6.47 14.63 0.24
N GLU A 438 -6.72 15.66 -0.56
CA GLU A 438 -7.83 15.71 -1.49
C GLU A 438 -7.53 16.60 -2.70
N PHE A 439 -7.85 16.13 -3.91
CA PHE A 439 -7.97 17.00 -5.07
C PHE A 439 -9.01 16.53 -6.09
N GLY A 440 -9.63 17.47 -6.79
CA GLY A 440 -10.50 17.22 -7.94
C GLY A 440 -9.91 17.68 -9.27
N THR A 441 -10.30 17.02 -10.37
CA THR A 441 -9.92 17.38 -11.75
C THR A 441 -10.81 18.49 -12.35
N CYS A 442 -11.71 19.05 -11.55
CA CYS A 442 -12.79 19.94 -11.93
C CYS A 442 -12.76 21.25 -11.13
N ASP A 443 -13.81 22.06 -11.18
CA ASP A 443 -13.96 23.19 -10.27
C ASP A 443 -14.29 22.74 -8.82
N SER A 444 -14.16 23.67 -7.87
CA SER A 444 -14.28 23.43 -6.43
C SER A 444 -15.68 23.08 -5.93
N SER A 445 -16.70 23.03 -6.78
CA SER A 445 -18.00 22.49 -6.40
C SER A 445 -18.05 20.96 -6.47
N GLY A 446 -17.00 20.32 -7.00
CA GLY A 446 -17.00 18.90 -7.36
C GLY A 446 -17.68 18.62 -8.71
N ASN A 447 -18.25 19.63 -9.36
CA ASN A 447 -18.99 19.48 -10.60
C ASN A 447 -18.83 20.66 -11.57
N GLY A 448 -18.55 20.37 -12.84
CA GLY A 448 -18.29 21.38 -13.86
C GLY A 448 -16.81 21.70 -13.99
N GLY A 449 -16.44 22.34 -15.10
CA GLY A 449 -15.06 22.79 -15.32
C GLY A 449 -14.02 21.67 -15.31
N TYR A 450 -14.25 20.53 -15.97
CA TYR A 450 -13.20 19.52 -16.12
C TYR A 450 -11.95 20.14 -16.76
N ASN A 451 -10.82 20.11 -16.06
CA ASN A 451 -9.60 20.79 -16.45
C ASN A 451 -8.35 19.90 -16.26
N PRO A 452 -8.14 18.91 -17.15
CA PRO A 452 -7.01 17.99 -17.06
C PRO A 452 -5.66 18.67 -17.31
N TRP A 453 -5.63 19.80 -18.03
CA TRP A 453 -4.39 20.54 -18.25
C TRP A 453 -3.87 21.13 -16.95
N GLU A 454 -4.73 21.80 -16.17
CA GLU A 454 -4.34 22.37 -14.88
C GLU A 454 -4.08 21.28 -13.84
N ALA A 455 -4.86 20.19 -13.86
CA ALA A 455 -4.61 19.01 -13.03
C ALA A 455 -3.22 18.42 -13.29
N GLN A 456 -2.76 18.38 -14.56
CA GLN A 456 -1.41 17.93 -14.88
C GLN A 456 -0.34 18.84 -14.29
N GLN A 457 -0.52 20.17 -14.31
CA GLN A 457 0.44 21.10 -13.69
C GLN A 457 0.61 20.84 -12.20
N TRP A 458 -0.48 20.47 -11.51
CA TRP A 458 -0.46 20.08 -10.11
C TRP A 458 0.26 18.76 -9.87
N ILE A 459 -0.07 17.71 -10.63
CA ILE A 459 0.55 16.40 -10.48
C ILE A 459 2.04 16.44 -10.85
N ASP A 460 2.44 17.19 -11.87
CA ASP A 460 3.85 17.41 -12.23
C ASP A 460 4.61 18.12 -11.10
N LEU A 461 3.97 19.07 -10.41
CA LEU A 461 4.57 19.71 -9.25
C LEU A 461 4.69 18.72 -8.08
N ALA A 462 3.62 17.99 -7.79
CA ALA A 462 3.58 17.02 -6.70
C ALA A 462 4.67 15.94 -6.88
N ASN A 463 4.79 15.39 -8.08
CA ASN A 463 5.82 14.40 -8.43
C ASN A 463 7.24 14.96 -8.30
N ARG A 464 7.49 16.19 -8.80
CA ARG A 464 8.81 16.83 -8.68
C ARG A 464 9.21 17.16 -7.24
N ARG A 465 8.24 17.37 -6.36
CA ARG A 465 8.45 17.81 -4.98
C ARG A 465 8.23 16.70 -3.94
N ASN A 466 7.99 15.46 -4.37
CA ASN A 466 7.61 14.33 -3.51
C ASN A 466 6.44 14.67 -2.57
N VAL A 467 5.40 15.30 -3.13
CA VAL A 467 4.15 15.57 -2.41
C VAL A 467 3.16 14.49 -2.78
N SER A 468 2.71 13.74 -1.78
CA SER A 468 1.70 12.71 -1.90
C SER A 468 0.32 13.31 -2.21
N TRP A 469 -0.56 12.54 -2.86
CA TRP A 469 -1.88 13.02 -3.27
C TRP A 469 -2.97 11.94 -3.27
N MET A 470 -4.22 12.36 -3.02
CA MET A 470 -5.42 11.50 -3.10
C MET A 470 -6.50 12.18 -3.94
N ASN A 471 -7.02 11.50 -4.95
CA ASN A 471 -8.07 12.06 -5.81
C ASN A 471 -9.48 11.90 -5.21
N TRP A 472 -10.28 12.96 -5.30
CA TRP A 472 -11.72 12.97 -5.07
C TRP A 472 -12.48 12.76 -6.40
N SER A 473 -13.35 11.75 -6.55
CA SER A 473 -13.53 10.60 -5.63
C SER A 473 -13.93 9.30 -6.31
N LEU A 474 -13.67 8.19 -5.62
CA LEU A 474 -14.13 6.85 -5.98
C LEU A 474 -15.62 6.69 -5.68
N CYS A 475 -16.45 7.14 -6.61
CA CYS A 475 -17.89 6.93 -6.61
C CYS A 475 -18.45 7.06 -8.02
N LEU A 476 -19.75 6.82 -8.15
CA LEU A 476 -20.50 6.94 -9.41
C LEU A 476 -21.50 8.10 -9.41
N LYS A 477 -21.39 9.04 -8.47
CA LYS A 477 -22.28 10.21 -8.45
C LYS A 477 -22.22 10.91 -9.82
N ASN A 478 -23.34 11.42 -10.30
CA ASN A 478 -23.37 12.10 -11.60
C ASN A 478 -22.77 13.53 -11.50
N GLU A 479 -21.48 13.60 -11.25
CA GLU A 479 -20.68 14.82 -11.14
C GLU A 479 -19.30 14.62 -11.78
N THR A 480 -18.64 15.73 -12.10
CA THR A 480 -17.37 15.71 -12.85
C THR A 480 -16.23 15.04 -12.08
N ALA A 481 -16.19 15.21 -10.75
CA ALA A 481 -15.13 14.64 -9.91
C ALA A 481 -15.18 13.10 -9.79
N SER A 482 -16.35 12.49 -9.96
CA SER A 482 -16.54 11.05 -9.78
C SER A 482 -15.72 10.24 -10.76
N ALA A 483 -15.05 9.19 -10.27
CA ALA A 483 -14.17 8.35 -11.09
C ALA A 483 -14.94 7.32 -11.94
N ILE A 484 -16.14 6.91 -11.50
CA ILE A 484 -16.91 5.82 -12.11
C ILE A 484 -18.12 6.39 -12.84
N GLN A 485 -18.46 5.84 -14.00
CA GLN A 485 -19.62 6.26 -14.77
C GLN A 485 -20.92 6.07 -13.97
N PRO A 486 -21.89 7.00 -14.04
CA PRO A 486 -23.10 6.95 -13.19
C PRO A 486 -24.03 5.77 -13.47
N TRP A 487 -23.89 5.11 -14.62
CA TRP A 487 -24.61 3.88 -14.94
C TRP A 487 -23.87 2.61 -14.50
N CYS A 488 -22.57 2.68 -14.18
CA CYS A 488 -21.79 1.51 -13.80
C CYS A 488 -22.01 1.16 -12.32
N LYS A 489 -22.53 -0.05 -12.06
CA LYS A 489 -22.80 -0.56 -10.71
C LYS A 489 -21.74 -1.55 -10.22
N LYS A 490 -20.64 -1.72 -10.98
CA LYS A 490 -19.50 -2.52 -10.53
C LYS A 490 -18.78 -1.81 -9.38
N LEU A 491 -18.24 -2.61 -8.47
CA LEU A 491 -17.44 -2.16 -7.34
C LEU A 491 -15.94 -2.35 -7.57
N SER A 492 -15.54 -3.15 -8.55
CA SER A 492 -14.15 -3.51 -8.85
C SER A 492 -13.99 -3.87 -10.33
N ASP A 493 -12.75 -4.11 -10.76
CA ASP A 493 -12.39 -4.63 -12.08
C ASP A 493 -13.08 -3.85 -13.22
N TRP A 494 -13.01 -2.51 -13.14
CA TRP A 494 -13.59 -1.61 -14.13
C TRP A 494 -12.79 -1.59 -15.41
N GLU A 495 -13.51 -1.63 -16.52
CA GLU A 495 -12.97 -1.32 -17.83
C GLU A 495 -12.84 0.21 -18.02
N THR A 496 -11.94 0.67 -18.90
CA THR A 496 -11.72 2.12 -19.10
C THR A 496 -12.98 2.87 -19.55
N TRP A 497 -13.89 2.21 -20.27
CA TRP A 497 -15.18 2.80 -20.70
C TRP A 497 -16.23 2.85 -19.57
N GLU A 498 -15.98 2.18 -18.45
CA GLU A 498 -16.78 2.24 -17.22
C GLU A 498 -16.31 3.36 -16.27
N LEU A 499 -15.19 4.01 -16.59
CA LEU A 499 -14.65 5.17 -15.88
C LEU A 499 -15.03 6.48 -16.57
N THR A 500 -15.15 7.55 -15.79
CA THR A 500 -15.36 8.90 -16.32
C THR A 500 -14.08 9.44 -16.97
N GLU A 501 -14.13 10.65 -17.55
CA GLU A 501 -12.92 11.34 -18.01
C GLU A 501 -11.95 11.61 -16.84
N SER A 502 -12.49 12.04 -15.69
CA SER A 502 -11.73 12.22 -14.45
C SER A 502 -11.09 10.90 -13.99
N GLY A 503 -11.87 9.82 -13.89
CA GLY A 503 -11.38 8.52 -13.44
C GLY A 503 -10.30 7.94 -14.35
N ASN A 504 -10.50 8.01 -15.67
CA ASN A 504 -9.47 7.58 -16.63
C ASN A 504 -8.19 8.39 -16.50
N TRP A 505 -8.29 9.72 -16.36
CA TRP A 505 -7.12 10.57 -16.23
C TRP A 505 -6.31 10.22 -14.97
N VAL A 506 -6.97 10.10 -13.82
CA VAL A 506 -6.31 9.79 -12.53
C VAL A 506 -5.71 8.39 -12.54
N ARG A 507 -6.43 7.40 -13.08
CA ARG A 507 -5.91 6.04 -13.29
C ARG A 507 -4.60 6.06 -14.08
N ASN A 508 -4.56 6.81 -15.18
CA ASN A 508 -3.36 6.88 -16.01
C ASN A 508 -2.19 7.57 -15.30
N GLN A 509 -2.44 8.59 -14.47
CA GLN A 509 -1.38 9.20 -13.66
C GLN A 509 -0.78 8.20 -12.68
N MET A 510 -1.60 7.39 -12.00
CA MET A 510 -1.12 6.37 -11.06
C MET A 510 -0.38 5.23 -11.77
N ARG A 511 -0.86 4.77 -12.93
CA ARG A 511 -0.21 3.71 -13.71
C ARG A 511 1.17 4.11 -14.19
N ALA A 512 1.29 5.31 -14.76
CA ALA A 512 2.59 5.85 -15.18
C ALA A 512 3.57 5.96 -14.01
N ALA A 513 3.07 6.42 -12.86
CA ALA A 513 3.83 6.51 -11.61
C ALA A 513 4.29 5.16 -11.03
N ALA A 514 3.54 4.09 -11.31
CA ALA A 514 3.83 2.72 -10.88
C ALA A 514 4.59 1.90 -11.95
N GLY A 515 4.84 2.47 -13.14
CA GLY A 515 5.50 1.75 -14.24
C GLY A 515 4.63 0.66 -14.87
N LEU A 516 3.31 0.83 -14.86
CA LEU A 516 2.33 -0.14 -15.37
C LEU A 516 1.89 0.14 -16.82
N ASP A 517 2.59 1.00 -17.55
CA ASP A 517 2.22 1.45 -18.91
C ASP A 517 2.54 0.45 -20.03
#